data_AF-A0A6M0G722-F1
#
_entry.id   AF-A0A6M0G722-F1
#
_cell.length_a   1.000
_cell.length_b   1.000
_cell.length_c   1.000
_cell.angle_alpha   90.00
_cell.angle_beta   90.00
_cell.angle_gamma   90.00
#
_symmetry.space_group_name_H-M   'P 1'
#
loop_
_entity.id
_entity.type
_entity.pdbx_description
1 polymer ?
#
loop_
_entity_poly.entity_id
_entity_poly.type
_entity_poly.pdbx_seq_one_letter_code
_entity_poly.pdbx_strand_id
1 'polypeptide(L)' 'MPLVDLLAIDLGFFGAINWELIAQLTMLALVVIAGPVVIFALAALKGDL' A
#
# COMPACT_ATOMS: atom_id res chain seq x y z
N MET A 1 -32.97 16.00 -0.05
CA MET A 1 -32.80 15.96 -1.53
C MET A 1 -32.15 14.62 -1.86
N PRO A 2 -32.78 13.74 -2.65
CA PRO A 2 -32.46 12.31 -2.63
C PRO A 2 -31.21 11.89 -3.42
N LEU A 3 -30.54 12.81 -4.14
CA LEU A 3 -29.35 12.50 -4.95
C LEU A 3 -28.04 12.69 -4.17
N VAL A 4 -27.98 13.66 -3.24
CA VAL A 4 -26.79 13.92 -2.42
C VAL A 4 -26.58 12.84 -1.35
N ASP A 5 -27.65 12.21 -0.87
CA ASP A 5 -27.59 11.15 0.14
C ASP A 5 -26.95 9.86 -0.42
N LEU A 6 -27.13 9.58 -1.72
CA LEU A 6 -26.50 8.45 -2.42
C LEU A 6 -24.99 8.66 -2.61
N LEU A 7 -24.57 9.88 -2.99
CA LEU A 7 -23.15 10.24 -3.13
C LEU A 7 -22.44 10.39 -1.78
N ALA A 8 -23.16 10.84 -0.74
CA ALA A 8 -22.63 10.98 0.61
C ALA A 8 -22.28 9.63 1.26
N ILE A 9 -23.02 8.56 0.94
CA ILE A 9 -22.74 7.19 1.42
C ILE A 9 -21.44 6.62 0.84
N ASP A 10 -21.17 6.85 -0.44
CA ASP A 10 -19.97 6.33 -1.13
C ASP A 10 -18.70 7.10 -0.72
N LEU A 11 -18.77 8.44 -0.69
CA LEU A 11 -17.63 9.27 -0.27
C LEU A 11 -17.38 9.24 1.25
N GLY A 12 -18.42 9.01 2.06
CA GLY A 12 -18.30 8.86 3.51
C GLY A 12 -17.53 7.60 3.93
N PHE A 13 -17.59 6.55 3.12
CA PHE A 13 -16.82 5.32 3.36
C PHE A 13 -15.31 5.55 3.21
N PHE A 14 -14.88 6.23 2.14
CA PHE A 14 -13.47 6.55 1.93
C PHE A 14 -12.96 7.59 2.94
N GLY A 15 -13.81 8.48 3.45
CA GLY A 15 -13.44 9.46 4.48
C GLY A 15 -13.22 8.87 5.89
N ALA A 16 -13.76 7.68 6.18
CA ALA A 16 -13.63 7.01 7.48
C ALA A 16 -12.30 6.23 7.64
N ILE A 17 -11.53 6.09 6.56
CA ILE A 17 -10.29 5.31 6.51
C ILE A 17 -9.08 6.21 6.84
N ASN A 18 -8.14 5.70 7.64
CA ASN A 18 -6.88 6.38 7.92
C ASN A 18 -5.87 6.19 6.77
N TRP A 19 -5.92 7.08 5.78
CA TRP A 19 -5.04 7.06 4.60
C TRP A 19 -3.57 7.28 4.93
N GLU A 20 -3.27 8.04 5.98
CA GLU A 20 -1.90 8.29 6.40
C GLU A 20 -1.23 7.00 6.90
N LEU A 21 -1.91 6.24 7.75
CA LEU A 21 -1.39 4.96 8.26
C LEU A 21 -1.18 3.95 7.14
N ILE A 22 -2.11 3.86 6.18
CA ILE A 22 -1.99 2.98 5.01
C ILE A 22 -0.76 3.35 4.19
N ALA A 23 -0.57 4.64 3.92
CA ALA A 23 0.60 5.11 3.17
C ALA A 23 1.90 4.82 3.92
N GLN A 24 1.96 5.09 5.23
CA GLN A 24 3.14 4.80 6.06
C GLN A 24 3.49 3.32 6.07
N LEU A 25 2.52 2.43 6.28
CA LEU A 25 2.75 0.98 6.28
C LEU A 25 3.13 0.46 4.90
N THR A 26 2.57 1.02 3.82
CA THR A 26 2.93 0.65 2.45
C THR A 26 4.39 1.02 2.16
N MET A 27 4.81 2.23 2.51
CA MET A 27 6.20 2.66 2.33
C MET A 27 7.17 1.81 3.17
N LEU A 28 6.81 1.52 4.43
CA LEU A 28 7.59 0.65 5.30
C LEU A 28 7.72 -0.76 4.71
N ALA A 29 6.61 -1.36 4.24
CA ALA A 29 6.60 -2.68 3.65
C ALA A 29 7.51 -2.75 2.41
N LEU A 30 7.48 -1.73 1.55
CA LEU A 30 8.37 -1.65 0.38
C LEU A 30 9.85 -1.63 0.79
N VAL A 31 10.22 -0.85 1.80
CA VAL A 31 11.60 -0.78 2.31
C VAL A 31 12.03 -2.12 2.91
N VAL A 32 11.19 -2.75 3.72
CA VAL A 32 11.47 -4.04 4.36
C VAL A 32 11.64 -5.15 3.31
N ILE A 33 10.84 -5.14 2.25
CA ILE A 33 10.90 -6.13 1.17
C ILE A 33 12.10 -5.86 0.24
N ALA A 34 12.58 -4.63 0.12
CA ALA A 34 13.73 -4.30 -0.73
C ALA A 34 14.99 -5.12 -0.38
N GLY A 35 15.26 -5.34 0.91
CA GLY A 35 16.40 -6.15 1.39
C GLY A 35 16.38 -7.60 0.85
N PRO A 36 15.37 -8.42 1.21
CA PRO A 36 15.29 -9.79 0.72
C PRO A 36 15.13 -9.87 -0.81
N VAL A 37 14.45 -8.91 -1.45
CA VAL A 37 14.30 -8.90 -2.92
C VAL A 37 15.67 -8.89 -3.62
N VAL A 38 16.64 -8.12 -3.13
CA VAL A 38 17.99 -8.10 -3.72
C VAL A 38 18.66 -9.47 -3.58
N ILE A 39 18.55 -10.13 -2.41
CA ILE A 39 19.14 -11.45 -2.18
C ILE A 39 18.48 -12.50 -3.09
N PHE A 40 17.14 -12.52 -3.15
CA PHE A 40 16.41 -13.45 -4.01
C PHE A 40 16.73 -13.24 -5.49
N ALA A 41 16.88 -11.98 -5.92
CA ALA A 41 17.26 -11.64 -7.29
C ALA A 41 18.67 -12.15 -7.61
N LEU A 42 19.67 -11.88 -6.75
CA LEU A 42 21.04 -12.34 -6.96
C LEU A 42 21.13 -13.88 -6.95
N ALA A 43 20.43 -14.55 -6.03
CA ALA A 43 20.40 -16.01 -5.96
C ALA A 43 19.76 -16.64 -7.21
N ALA A 44 18.65 -16.09 -7.70
CA ALA A 44 17.97 -16.57 -8.90
C ALA A 44 18.81 -16.33 -10.17
N LEU A 45 19.54 -15.22 -10.22
CA LEU A 45 20.38 -14.83 -11.36
C LEU A 45 21.79 -15.42 -11.30
N LYS A 46 22.13 -16.24 -10.29
CA LYS A 46 23.48 -16.79 -10.06
C LYS A 46 24.56 -15.70 -10.00
N GLY A 47 24.21 -14.54 -9.44
CA GLY A 47 25.17 -13.49 -9.14
C GLY A 47 26.05 -13.86 -7.94
N ASP A 48 27.03 -13.01 -7.64
CA ASP A 48 27.80 -13.10 -6.40
C ASP A 48 26.93 -12.58 -5.25
N LEU A 49 26.70 -13.42 -4.24
CA LEU A 49 25.83 -13.13 -3.10
C LEU A 49 26.55 -12.36 -1.99
#